data_AF-A0A6P5TE77-F1
#
_entry.id   AF-A0A6P5TE77-F1
#
_cell.length_a   1.000
_cell.length_b   1.000
_cell.length_c   1.000
_cell.angle_alpha   90.00
_cell.angle_beta   90.00
_cell.angle_gamma   90.00
#
_symmetry.space_group_name_H-M   'P 1'
#
loop_
_entity.id
_entity.type
_entity.pdbx_description
1 polymer ?
#
loop_
_entity_poly.entity_id
_entity_poly.type
_entity_poly.pdbx_seq_one_letter_code
_entity_poly.pdbx_strand_id
1 'polypeptide(L)'
;MIGSIDCMHWQWKNCPTAWQGDYGNRKGQKSIILEAVARFDTWVWHAFFGVSGSQNDLNVLGQSPVFNDVLRGEAPQITYQITNTVYQTGYYLADGIYPRWTTFVKTLPHPRTQKQKLFALYQEKYKKDVERCFGILQARWTIIRGAARMFDEEVLRSIMMTCIILHNMIVEDEYDYEAEEVYEPDPMNTTLTRIYEKPIGQNGEPLEHEPLVRDGRFMNRMIDRYTEMQSSYIHERRQVDLIEHLWAVKGNDGE
;
A
#
# COMPACT_ATOMS: atom_id res chain seq x y z
N MET A 1 3.15 -0.83 10.34
CA MET A 1 3.11 -0.94 8.86
C MET A 1 1.64 -0.99 8.44
N ILE A 2 1.25 -0.40 7.31
CA ILE A 2 -0.15 -0.42 6.82
C ILE A 2 -0.37 -1.62 5.89
N GLY A 3 0.56 -1.83 4.97
CA GLY A 3 0.55 -2.90 4.00
C GLY A 3 1.69 -2.73 3.00
N SER A 4 1.75 -3.63 2.02
CA SER A 4 2.64 -3.55 0.87
C SER A 4 1.91 -2.90 -0.29
N ILE A 5 2.54 -1.93 -0.95
CA ILE A 5 2.02 -1.25 -2.14
C ILE A 5 2.73 -1.78 -3.38
N ASP A 6 1.95 -2.13 -4.40
CA ASP A 6 2.50 -2.54 -5.70
C ASP A 6 1.46 -2.38 -6.81
N CYS A 7 1.91 -2.54 -8.05
CA CYS A 7 1.07 -2.50 -9.24
C CYS A 7 0.99 -3.87 -9.92
N MET A 8 -0.18 -4.22 -10.43
CA MET A 8 -0.36 -5.35 -11.35
C MET A 8 -0.94 -4.90 -12.70
N HIS A 9 -0.58 -5.62 -13.76
CA HIS A 9 -1.11 -5.41 -15.09
C HIS A 9 -2.23 -6.40 -15.39
N TRP A 10 -3.41 -5.91 -15.74
CA TRP A 10 -4.49 -6.71 -16.30
C TRP A 10 -4.52 -6.54 -17.83
N GLN A 11 -4.32 -7.63 -18.56
CA GLN A 11 -4.28 -7.58 -20.02
C GLN A 11 -5.63 -7.19 -20.62
N TRP A 12 -5.61 -6.33 -21.63
CA TRP A 12 -6.78 -5.84 -22.34
C TRP A 12 -6.76 -6.27 -23.81
N LYS A 13 -7.40 -7.41 -24.09
CA LYS A 13 -7.38 -8.03 -25.43
C LYS A 13 -8.08 -7.18 -26.47
N ASN A 14 -9.20 -6.58 -26.11
CA ASN A 14 -10.04 -5.79 -27.00
C ASN A 14 -9.79 -4.27 -26.86
N CYS A 15 -8.57 -3.88 -26.46
CA CYS A 15 -8.17 -2.47 -26.38
C CYS A 15 -8.44 -1.76 -27.72
N PRO A 16 -9.24 -0.68 -27.74
CA PRO A 16 -9.56 0.06 -28.95
C PRO A 16 -8.30 0.51 -29.69
N THR A 17 -8.28 0.41 -31.02
CA THR A 17 -7.11 0.74 -31.85
C THR A 17 -6.53 2.12 -31.55
N ALA A 18 -7.40 3.10 -31.30
CA ALA A 18 -6.99 4.46 -30.96
C ALA A 18 -6.17 4.57 -29.66
N TRP A 19 -6.32 3.61 -28.73
CA TRP A 19 -5.68 3.63 -27.41
C TRP A 19 -4.52 2.65 -27.29
N GLN A 20 -4.28 1.83 -28.31
CA GLN A 20 -3.24 0.80 -28.28
C GLN A 20 -1.83 1.34 -28.08
N GLY A 21 -1.55 2.59 -28.49
CA GLY A 21 -0.27 3.25 -28.22
C GLY A 21 -0.01 3.37 -26.71
N ASP A 22 -0.93 4.02 -26.01
CA ASP A 22 -0.79 4.34 -24.59
C ASP A 22 -0.91 3.13 -23.66
N TYR A 23 -1.69 2.12 -24.06
CA TYR A 23 -1.91 0.93 -23.24
C TYR A 23 -0.88 -0.19 -23.47
N GLY A 24 0.08 0.01 -24.38
CA GLY A 24 1.14 -0.96 -24.66
C GLY A 24 2.17 -1.05 -23.53
N ASN A 25 2.28 -2.21 -22.91
CA ASN A 25 3.35 -2.49 -21.95
C ASN A 25 4.69 -2.80 -22.66
N ARG A 26 5.77 -2.96 -21.89
CA ARG A 26 7.13 -3.27 -22.41
C ARG A 26 7.20 -4.54 -23.28
N LYS A 27 6.23 -5.46 -23.16
CA LYS A 27 6.13 -6.70 -23.93
C LYS A 27 5.20 -6.58 -25.15
N GLY A 28 4.73 -5.37 -25.46
CA GLY A 28 3.79 -5.09 -26.56
C GLY A 28 2.34 -5.46 -26.27
N GLN A 29 2.04 -6.06 -25.11
CA GLN A 29 0.69 -6.42 -24.71
C GLN A 29 -0.05 -5.18 -24.23
N LYS A 30 -1.35 -5.09 -24.53
CA LYS A 30 -2.18 -4.01 -24.01
C LYS A 30 -2.65 -4.36 -22.61
N SER A 31 -2.53 -3.46 -21.66
CA SER A 31 -2.93 -3.73 -20.27
C SER A 31 -3.35 -2.47 -19.55
N ILE A 32 -4.21 -2.62 -18.54
CA ILE A 32 -4.59 -1.59 -17.59
C ILE A 32 -3.95 -1.92 -16.24
N ILE A 33 -3.44 -0.92 -15.55
CA ILE A 33 -2.75 -1.07 -14.27
C ILE A 33 -3.76 -0.94 -13.12
N LEU A 34 -3.62 -1.83 -12.15
CA LEU A 34 -4.16 -1.72 -10.79
C LEU A 34 -3.01 -1.44 -9.83
N GLU A 35 -3.03 -0.32 -9.14
CA GLU A 35 -2.25 -0.12 -7.91
C GLU A 35 -3.10 -0.59 -6.73
N ALA A 36 -2.49 -1.34 -5.81
CA ALA A 36 -3.16 -1.72 -4.57
C ALA A 36 -2.23 -1.65 -3.36
N VAL A 37 -2.82 -1.42 -2.19
CA VAL A 37 -2.19 -1.67 -0.90
C VAL A 37 -2.88 -2.88 -0.28
N ALA A 38 -2.12 -3.94 -0.02
CA ALA A 38 -2.62 -5.14 0.64
C ALA A 38 -1.82 -5.47 1.91
N ARG A 39 -2.52 -6.04 2.89
CA ARG A 39 -1.94 -6.52 4.14
C ARG A 39 -1.66 -8.04 4.05
N PHE A 40 -1.00 -8.59 5.07
CA PHE A 40 -0.68 -10.03 5.16
C PHE A 40 -1.93 -10.93 5.12
N ASP A 41 -3.05 -10.49 5.66
CA ASP A 41 -4.34 -11.18 5.59
C ASP A 41 -5.02 -11.07 4.20
N THR A 42 -4.35 -10.41 3.24
CA THR A 42 -4.85 -10.12 1.89
C THR A 42 -5.99 -9.12 1.84
N TRP A 43 -6.28 -8.42 2.94
CA TRP A 43 -7.18 -7.29 2.95
C TRP A 43 -6.61 -6.16 2.08
N VAL A 44 -7.43 -5.64 1.16
CA VAL A 44 -7.06 -4.52 0.30
C VAL A 44 -7.54 -3.22 0.92
N TRP A 45 -6.61 -2.37 1.35
CA TRP A 45 -6.88 -1.06 1.95
C TRP A 45 -7.10 0.04 0.92
N HIS A 46 -6.40 -0.06 -0.21
CA HIS A 46 -6.45 0.92 -1.29
C HIS A 46 -6.39 0.19 -2.63
N ALA A 47 -7.14 0.69 -3.60
CA ALA A 47 -7.15 0.21 -4.97
C ALA A 47 -7.35 1.39 -5.93
N PHE A 48 -6.47 1.52 -6.92
CA PHE A 48 -6.56 2.52 -7.97
C PHE A 48 -6.38 1.86 -9.33
N PHE A 49 -7.45 1.88 -10.14
CA PHE A 49 -7.50 1.17 -11.41
C PHE A 49 -7.88 2.09 -12.58
N GLY A 50 -7.22 1.87 -13.72
CA GLY A 50 -7.48 2.58 -14.97
C GLY A 50 -6.25 3.20 -15.61
N VAL A 51 -5.07 3.09 -14.98
CA VAL A 51 -3.85 3.69 -15.54
C VAL A 51 -3.37 2.88 -16.74
N SER A 52 -2.89 3.57 -17.77
CA SER A 52 -2.44 2.94 -19.00
C SER A 52 -1.20 2.06 -18.79
N GLY A 53 -1.17 0.90 -19.43
CA GLY A 53 -0.13 -0.12 -19.25
C GLY A 53 1.28 0.25 -19.70
N SER A 54 1.47 1.39 -20.37
CA SER A 54 2.80 1.94 -20.70
C SER A 54 3.46 2.66 -19.53
N GLN A 55 2.68 3.05 -18.51
CA GLN A 55 3.17 3.78 -17.36
C GLN A 55 3.91 2.85 -16.38
N ASN A 56 4.85 3.44 -15.63
CA ASN A 56 5.52 2.76 -14.53
C ASN A 56 4.85 3.11 -13.19
N ASP A 57 5.24 2.40 -12.14
CA ASP A 57 4.59 2.52 -10.83
C ASP A 57 4.74 3.92 -10.21
N LEU A 58 5.81 4.65 -10.56
CA LEU A 58 5.99 6.05 -10.14
C LEU A 58 4.96 7.00 -10.78
N ASN A 59 4.68 6.81 -12.07
CA ASN A 59 3.67 7.61 -12.76
C ASN A 59 2.26 7.27 -12.25
N VAL A 60 2.01 5.99 -11.97
CA VAL A 60 0.76 5.51 -11.35
C VAL A 60 0.59 6.17 -9.98
N LEU A 61 1.62 6.14 -9.14
CA LEU A 61 1.63 6.76 -7.82
C LEU A 61 1.33 8.27 -7.90
N GLY A 62 1.89 8.97 -8.89
CA GLY A 62 1.66 10.40 -9.10
C GLY A 62 0.21 10.76 -9.45
N GLN A 63 -0.58 9.80 -9.95
CA GLN A 63 -2.01 9.95 -10.24
C GLN A 63 -2.90 9.37 -9.15
N SER A 64 -2.33 8.52 -8.28
CA SER A 64 -3.08 7.76 -7.30
C SER A 64 -3.64 8.64 -6.18
N PRO A 65 -4.88 8.38 -5.74
CA PRO A 65 -5.45 9.04 -4.57
C PRO A 65 -4.94 8.46 -3.24
N VAL A 66 -3.97 7.54 -3.23
CA VAL A 66 -3.51 6.79 -2.03
C VAL A 66 -3.14 7.68 -0.83
N PHE A 67 -2.70 8.92 -1.08
CA PHE A 67 -2.33 9.87 -0.03
C PHE A 67 -3.34 11.01 0.16
N ASN A 68 -4.48 11.00 -0.53
CA ASN A 68 -5.44 12.11 -0.48
C ASN A 68 -5.92 12.37 0.95
N ASP A 69 -6.26 11.33 1.70
CA ASP A 69 -6.76 11.48 3.07
C ASP A 69 -5.66 11.98 4.01
N VAL A 70 -4.41 11.60 3.78
CA VAL A 70 -3.25 12.12 4.53
C VAL A 70 -3.08 13.62 4.25
N LEU A 71 -3.14 14.02 2.98
CA LEU A 71 -3.00 15.42 2.57
C LEU A 71 -4.19 16.26 3.06
N ARG A 72 -5.39 15.69 3.06
CA ARG A 72 -6.60 16.31 3.61
C ARG A 72 -6.61 16.35 5.13
N GLY A 73 -5.83 15.48 5.79
CA GLY A 73 -5.85 15.34 7.25
C GLY A 73 -7.07 14.58 7.76
N GLU A 74 -7.68 13.82 6.87
CA GLU A 74 -8.78 12.89 7.11
C GLU A 74 -8.25 11.49 7.46
N ALA A 75 -6.96 11.25 7.22
CA ALA A 75 -6.30 10.00 7.59
C ALA A 75 -6.34 9.76 9.11
N PRO A 76 -6.40 8.49 9.53
CA PRO A 76 -6.35 8.12 10.94
C PRO A 76 -5.07 8.65 11.59
N GLN A 77 -5.19 9.13 12.84
CA GLN A 77 -4.04 9.47 13.66
C GLN A 77 -3.36 8.18 14.11
N ILE A 78 -2.11 7.97 13.69
CA ILE A 78 -1.34 6.78 14.01
C ILE A 78 -0.13 7.22 14.83
N THR A 79 0.08 6.63 16.00
CA THR A 79 1.31 6.85 16.78
C THR A 79 1.90 5.51 17.15
N TYR A 80 3.19 5.33 16.88
CA TYR A 80 3.95 4.14 17.28
C TYR A 80 5.39 4.52 17.61
N GLN A 81 6.04 3.69 18.41
CA GLN A 81 7.44 3.86 18.79
C GLN A 81 8.26 2.71 18.21
N ILE A 82 9.35 3.06 17.51
CA ILE A 82 10.39 2.11 17.11
C ILE A 82 11.64 2.53 17.85
N THR A 83 12.27 1.57 18.53
CA THR A 83 13.39 1.84 19.45
C THR A 83 13.01 2.96 20.44
N ASN A 84 13.55 4.18 20.28
CA ASN A 84 13.25 5.37 21.09
C ASN A 84 12.70 6.55 20.26
N THR A 85 12.34 6.31 19.00
CA THR A 85 11.76 7.33 18.12
C THR A 85 10.24 7.11 18.01
N VAL A 86 9.47 8.16 18.33
CA VAL A 86 8.02 8.17 18.12
C VAL A 86 7.72 8.68 16.72
N TYR A 87 6.88 7.94 15.99
CA TYR A 87 6.41 8.29 14.66
C TYR A 87 4.90 8.51 14.67
N GLN A 88 4.46 9.53 13.95
CA GLN A 88 3.06 9.94 13.85
C GLN A 88 2.42 9.64 12.48
N THR A 89 3.17 8.97 11.60
CA THR A 89 2.72 8.67 10.24
C THR A 89 2.98 7.21 9.96
N GLY A 90 1.96 6.50 9.49
CA GLY A 90 2.11 5.14 9.00
C GLY A 90 3.10 5.03 7.83
N TYR A 91 3.44 3.80 7.48
CA TYR A 91 4.27 3.50 6.31
C TYR A 91 3.77 2.27 5.57
N TYR A 92 4.02 2.30 4.27
CA TYR A 92 3.81 1.21 3.32
C TYR A 92 5.16 0.58 2.99
N LEU A 93 5.16 -0.74 2.79
CA LEU A 93 6.31 -1.40 2.17
C LEU A 93 6.22 -1.22 0.67
N ALA A 94 7.35 -0.87 0.06
CA ALA A 94 7.41 -0.55 -1.36
C ALA A 94 8.72 -1.04 -1.95
N ASP A 95 8.75 -1.15 -3.27
CA ASP A 95 9.93 -1.60 -3.97
C ASP A 95 11.04 -0.52 -4.04
N GLY A 96 12.13 -0.86 -4.73
CA GLY A 96 13.28 0.04 -4.89
C GLY A 96 13.03 1.27 -5.77
N ILE A 97 11.99 1.31 -6.60
CA ILE A 97 11.73 2.43 -7.52
C ILE A 97 10.91 3.54 -6.87
N TYR A 98 10.11 3.24 -5.84
CA TYR A 98 9.35 4.24 -5.09
C TYR A 98 10.26 5.35 -4.49
N PRO A 99 9.74 6.57 -4.31
CA PRO A 99 10.55 7.67 -3.80
C PRO A 99 10.92 7.48 -2.32
N ARG A 100 11.95 8.19 -1.85
CA ARG A 100 12.39 8.19 -0.44
C ARG A 100 11.48 9.10 0.40
N TRP A 101 10.20 8.79 0.45
CA TRP A 101 9.21 9.49 1.27
C TRP A 101 9.11 8.86 2.64
N THR A 102 8.69 9.63 3.63
CA THR A 102 8.49 9.14 5.00
C THR A 102 7.51 7.96 4.99
N THR A 103 6.48 8.03 4.16
CA THR A 103 5.41 7.02 4.03
C THR A 103 5.85 5.71 3.39
N PHE A 104 7.04 5.62 2.81
CA PHE A 104 7.56 4.39 2.23
C PHE A 104 8.72 3.83 3.04
N VAL A 105 8.73 2.52 3.23
CA VAL A 105 9.91 1.76 3.62
C VAL A 105 10.26 0.85 2.47
N LYS A 106 11.48 1.00 1.98
CA LYS A 106 11.95 0.33 0.77
C LYS A 106 12.87 -0.83 1.09
N THR A 107 12.91 -1.84 0.23
CA THR A 107 13.97 -2.85 0.27
C THR A 107 15.33 -2.19 0.06
N LEU A 108 16.32 -2.62 0.84
CA LEU A 108 17.71 -2.19 0.66
C LEU A 108 18.28 -2.84 -0.61
N PRO A 109 18.73 -2.07 -1.62
CA PRO A 109 19.18 -2.63 -2.89
C PRO A 109 20.51 -3.40 -2.77
N HIS A 110 21.37 -3.05 -1.81
CA HIS A 110 22.69 -3.67 -1.63
C HIS A 110 23.01 -3.87 -0.14
N PRO A 111 22.38 -4.84 0.54
CA PRO A 111 22.61 -5.09 1.96
C PRO A 111 24.01 -5.67 2.19
N ARG A 112 24.86 -4.96 2.93
CA ARG A 112 26.25 -5.36 3.22
C ARG A 112 26.40 -6.03 4.58
N THR A 113 25.80 -5.44 5.61
CA THR A 113 25.87 -5.97 6.98
C THR A 113 24.86 -7.10 7.19
N GLN A 114 25.08 -7.95 8.19
CA GLN A 114 24.15 -9.03 8.53
C GLN A 114 22.76 -8.48 8.92
N LYS A 115 22.72 -7.38 9.68
CA LYS A 115 21.48 -6.67 10.00
C LYS A 115 20.71 -6.23 8.75
N GLN A 116 21.42 -5.64 7.78
CA GLN A 116 20.82 -5.20 6.52
C GLN A 116 20.32 -6.37 5.67
N LYS A 117 21.04 -7.50 5.67
CA LYS A 117 20.62 -8.72 4.96
C LYS A 117 19.36 -9.31 5.59
N LEU A 118 19.30 -9.40 6.91
CA LEU A 118 18.12 -9.85 7.65
C LEU A 118 16.93 -8.92 7.36
N PHE A 119 17.14 -7.61 7.41
CA PHE A 119 16.12 -6.63 7.07
C PHE A 119 15.60 -6.75 5.65
N ALA A 120 16.48 -6.87 4.66
CA ALA A 120 16.09 -7.08 3.28
C ALA A 120 15.30 -8.38 3.09
N LEU A 121 15.68 -9.46 3.79
CA LEU A 121 14.97 -10.74 3.75
C LEU A 121 13.53 -10.63 4.24
N TYR A 122 13.33 -10.01 5.42
CA TYR A 122 12.00 -9.83 6.00
C TYR A 122 11.15 -8.86 5.15
N GLN A 123 11.73 -7.74 4.70
CA GLN A 123 11.07 -6.81 3.78
C GLN A 123 10.55 -7.51 2.52
N GLU A 124 11.38 -8.31 1.86
CA GLU A 124 10.97 -9.07 0.68
C GLU A 124 9.91 -10.13 1.00
N LYS A 125 9.91 -10.70 2.21
CA LYS A 125 8.85 -11.63 2.66
C LYS A 125 7.50 -10.94 2.77
N TYR A 126 7.41 -9.78 3.43
CA TYR A 126 6.14 -9.04 3.55
C TYR A 126 5.71 -8.37 2.25
N LYS A 127 6.65 -8.00 1.38
CA LYS A 127 6.30 -7.46 0.06
C LYS A 127 5.52 -8.50 -0.77
N LYS A 128 5.82 -9.79 -0.61
CA LYS A 128 5.04 -10.87 -1.25
C LYS A 128 3.58 -10.91 -0.82
N ASP A 129 3.17 -10.22 0.24
CA ASP A 129 1.78 -10.18 0.66
C ASP A 129 0.88 -9.53 -0.40
N VAL A 130 1.32 -8.43 -1.04
CA VAL A 130 0.54 -7.79 -2.11
C VAL A 130 0.60 -8.59 -3.41
N GLU A 131 1.75 -9.18 -3.74
CA GLU A 131 1.86 -10.11 -4.87
C GLU A 131 0.96 -11.34 -4.67
N ARG A 132 0.89 -11.88 -3.44
CA ARG A 132 -0.01 -12.97 -3.07
C ARG A 132 -1.47 -12.54 -3.21
N CYS A 133 -1.81 -11.33 -2.76
CA CYS A 133 -3.16 -10.78 -2.92
C CYS A 133 -3.57 -10.72 -4.40
N PHE A 134 -2.69 -10.25 -5.28
CA PHE A 134 -2.93 -10.27 -6.73
C PHE A 134 -3.11 -11.68 -7.28
N GLY A 135 -2.26 -12.62 -6.85
CA GLY A 135 -2.38 -14.04 -7.21
C GLY A 135 -3.72 -14.64 -6.78
N ILE A 136 -4.20 -14.32 -5.56
CA ILE A 136 -5.50 -14.77 -5.05
C ILE A 136 -6.64 -14.14 -5.84
N LEU A 137 -6.60 -12.83 -6.13
CA LEU A 137 -7.61 -12.16 -6.96
C LEU A 137 -7.72 -12.82 -8.35
N GLN A 138 -6.58 -13.12 -8.99
CA GLN A 138 -6.56 -13.83 -10.27
C GLN A 138 -6.99 -15.30 -10.16
N ALA A 139 -6.69 -15.97 -9.05
CA ALA A 139 -7.12 -17.35 -8.82
C ALA A 139 -8.63 -17.43 -8.56
N ARG A 140 -9.17 -16.53 -7.75
CA ARG A 140 -10.58 -16.52 -7.33
C ARG A 140 -11.48 -16.05 -8.47
N TRP A 141 -11.08 -15.00 -9.18
CA TRP A 141 -11.89 -14.38 -10.22
C TRP A 141 -11.37 -14.73 -11.61
N THR A 142 -12.05 -15.66 -12.28
CA THR A 142 -11.67 -16.09 -13.65
C THR A 142 -11.72 -14.93 -14.65
N ILE A 143 -12.58 -13.93 -14.40
CA ILE A 143 -12.66 -12.71 -15.21
C ILE A 143 -11.37 -11.87 -15.15
N ILE A 144 -10.69 -11.81 -14.00
CA ILE A 144 -9.41 -11.11 -13.83
C ILE A 144 -8.25 -11.97 -14.34
N ARG A 145 -8.33 -13.30 -14.19
CA ARG A 145 -7.30 -14.24 -14.67
C ARG A 145 -7.06 -14.13 -16.17
N GLY A 146 -8.15 -14.02 -16.93
CA GLY A 146 -8.11 -13.89 -18.38
C GLY A 146 -7.89 -12.45 -18.84
N ALA A 147 -7.48 -12.27 -20.10
CA ALA A 147 -7.44 -10.94 -20.69
C ALA A 147 -8.86 -10.36 -20.84
N ALA A 148 -9.03 -9.11 -20.40
CA ALA A 148 -10.24 -8.32 -20.53
C ALA A 148 -10.70 -8.25 -21.99
N ARG A 149 -11.99 -8.54 -22.22
CA ARG A 149 -12.63 -8.54 -23.55
C ARG A 149 -13.65 -7.42 -23.74
N MET A 150 -14.00 -6.70 -22.67
CA MET A 150 -14.87 -5.53 -22.81
C MET A 150 -14.10 -4.39 -23.48
N PHE A 151 -14.81 -3.52 -24.20
CA PHE A 151 -14.23 -2.37 -24.90
C PHE A 151 -14.22 -1.09 -24.07
N ASP A 152 -15.02 -1.04 -23.00
CA ASP A 152 -15.20 0.15 -22.18
C ASP A 152 -14.37 0.06 -20.91
N GLU A 153 -13.53 1.08 -20.67
CA GLU A 153 -12.69 1.20 -19.48
C GLU A 153 -13.50 1.33 -18.19
N GLU A 154 -14.65 2.01 -18.23
CA GLU A 154 -15.50 2.18 -17.03
C GLU A 154 -16.12 0.86 -16.60
N VAL A 155 -16.48 0.00 -17.55
CA VAL A 155 -16.96 -1.36 -17.29
C VAL A 155 -15.83 -2.20 -16.69
N LEU A 156 -14.61 -2.10 -17.23
CA LEU A 156 -13.44 -2.81 -16.69
C LEU A 156 -13.11 -2.35 -15.27
N ARG A 157 -13.20 -1.05 -15.00
CA ARG A 157 -13.05 -0.48 -13.66
C ARG A 157 -14.11 -1.03 -12.71
N SER A 158 -15.37 -1.05 -13.12
CA SER A 158 -16.47 -1.59 -12.32
C SER A 158 -16.24 -3.07 -11.98
N ILE A 159 -15.79 -3.87 -12.95
CA ILE A 159 -15.45 -5.29 -12.74
C ILE A 159 -14.33 -5.42 -11.70
N MET A 160 -13.22 -4.70 -11.89
CA MET A 160 -12.06 -4.78 -10.99
C MET A 160 -12.45 -4.40 -9.56
N MET A 161 -13.10 -3.23 -9.39
CA MET A 161 -13.52 -2.76 -8.07
C MET A 161 -14.52 -3.71 -7.42
N THR A 162 -15.46 -4.26 -8.17
CA THR A 162 -16.40 -5.26 -7.65
C THR A 162 -15.68 -6.51 -7.15
N CYS A 163 -14.70 -7.02 -7.90
CA CYS A 163 -13.92 -8.19 -7.48
C CYS A 163 -13.12 -7.93 -6.19
N ILE A 164 -12.60 -6.71 -6.02
CA ILE A 164 -11.88 -6.30 -4.80
C ILE A 164 -12.84 -6.20 -3.61
N ILE A 165 -14.01 -5.58 -3.79
CA ILE A 165 -15.04 -5.48 -2.74
C ILE A 165 -15.48 -6.88 -2.30
N LEU A 166 -15.83 -7.75 -3.26
CA LEU A 166 -16.22 -9.13 -2.97
C LEU A 166 -15.07 -9.91 -2.33
N HIS A 167 -13.83 -9.68 -2.73
CA HIS A 167 -12.66 -10.28 -2.09
C HIS A 167 -12.54 -9.87 -0.63
N ASN A 168 -12.65 -8.58 -0.31
CA ASN A 168 -12.60 -8.09 1.07
C ASN A 168 -13.76 -8.64 1.90
N MET A 169 -14.97 -8.73 1.35
CA MET A 169 -16.11 -9.35 2.05
C MET A 169 -15.85 -10.81 2.40
N ILE A 170 -15.19 -11.58 1.51
CA ILE A 170 -14.80 -12.96 1.78
C ILE A 170 -13.69 -13.02 2.84
N VAL A 171 -12.70 -12.12 2.77
CA VAL A 171 -11.64 -12.05 3.79
C VAL A 171 -12.22 -11.74 5.17
N GLU A 172 -13.23 -10.87 5.25
CA GLU A 172 -13.96 -10.56 6.49
C GLU A 172 -14.73 -11.77 7.02
N ASP A 173 -15.47 -12.46 6.16
CA ASP A 173 -16.29 -13.64 6.52
C ASP A 173 -15.43 -14.84 6.94
N GLU A 174 -14.29 -15.05 6.28
CA GLU A 174 -13.32 -16.10 6.62
C GLU A 174 -12.43 -15.72 7.82
N TYR A 175 -12.52 -14.49 8.33
CA TYR A 175 -11.70 -14.03 9.45
C TYR A 175 -12.19 -14.66 10.76
N ASP A 176 -11.40 -15.55 11.32
CA ASP A 176 -11.69 -16.16 12.61
C ASP A 176 -11.31 -15.21 13.76
N TYR A 177 -12.29 -14.46 14.26
CA TYR A 177 -12.13 -13.56 15.41
C TYR A 177 -11.86 -14.29 16.73
N GLU A 178 -12.10 -15.61 16.80
CA GLU A 178 -11.94 -16.43 18.02
C GLU A 178 -10.67 -17.29 18.00
N ALA A 179 -9.95 -17.35 16.88
CA ALA A 179 -8.66 -18.03 16.81
C ALA A 179 -7.69 -17.43 17.84
N GLU A 180 -7.08 -18.28 18.69
CA GLU A 180 -5.92 -17.86 19.47
C GLU A 180 -4.86 -17.35 18.50
N GLU A 181 -4.58 -16.04 18.54
CA GLU A 181 -3.46 -15.47 17.79
C GLU A 181 -2.19 -16.22 18.23
N VAL A 182 -1.74 -17.18 17.42
CA VAL A 182 -0.45 -17.85 17.63
C VAL A 182 0.62 -16.79 17.40
N TYR A 183 0.96 -16.12 18.48
CA TYR A 183 1.92 -15.04 18.52
C TYR A 183 3.32 -15.61 18.29
N GLU A 184 3.74 -15.67 17.02
CA GLU A 184 5.16 -15.52 16.77
C GLU A 184 5.48 -14.04 16.98
N PRO A 185 6.43 -13.68 17.87
CA PRO A 185 6.90 -12.31 17.98
C PRO A 185 7.50 -11.92 16.63
N ASP A 186 6.68 -11.26 15.81
CA ASP A 186 7.05 -10.73 14.51
C ASP A 186 7.07 -9.20 14.62
N PRO A 187 8.26 -8.59 14.70
CA PRO A 187 8.43 -7.14 14.88
C PRO A 187 7.98 -6.31 13.67
N MET A 188 7.62 -6.95 12.56
CA MET A 188 7.05 -6.30 11.37
C MET A 188 5.56 -6.63 11.17
N ASN A 189 4.98 -7.49 12.01
CA ASN A 189 3.57 -7.85 11.93
C ASN A 189 2.67 -6.67 12.30
N THR A 190 1.53 -6.60 11.63
CA THR A 190 0.61 -5.49 11.68
C THR A 190 -0.64 -5.78 12.49
N THR A 191 -0.76 -6.93 13.18
CA THR A 191 -2.00 -7.38 13.86
C THR A 191 -2.66 -6.37 14.80
N LEU A 192 -1.93 -5.35 15.27
CA LEU A 192 -2.49 -4.23 16.05
C LEU A 192 -3.31 -3.20 15.23
N THR A 193 -3.34 -3.25 13.90
CA THR A 193 -4.32 -2.46 13.13
C THR A 193 -5.70 -3.09 13.23
N ARG A 194 -6.49 -2.59 14.19
CA ARG A 194 -7.94 -2.72 14.18
C ARG A 194 -8.49 -2.22 12.84
N ILE A 195 -9.59 -2.81 12.37
CA ILE A 195 -10.42 -2.24 11.31
C ILE A 195 -10.60 -0.76 11.64
N TYR A 196 -10.38 0.13 10.67
CA TYR A 196 -10.51 1.56 10.88
C TYR A 196 -11.92 1.89 11.37
N GLU A 197 -12.05 2.09 12.67
CA GLU A 197 -13.18 2.77 13.28
C GLU A 197 -12.88 4.27 13.20
N LYS A 198 -13.80 5.04 12.61
CA LYS A 198 -13.66 6.49 12.51
C LYS A 198 -13.31 7.05 13.91
N PRO A 199 -12.17 7.76 14.07
CA PRO A 199 -11.72 8.15 15.39
C PRO A 199 -12.78 9.02 16.05
N ILE A 200 -13.07 8.70 17.31
CA ILE A 200 -14.03 9.43 18.14
C ILE A 200 -13.23 10.50 18.87
N GLY A 201 -13.65 11.76 18.77
CA GLY A 201 -13.07 12.88 19.52
C GLY A 201 -13.22 12.68 21.03
N GLN A 202 -12.54 13.51 21.82
CA GLN A 202 -12.60 13.45 23.29
C GLN A 202 -14.04 13.55 23.86
N ASN A 203 -14.99 13.95 23.01
CA ASN A 203 -16.37 14.27 23.32
C ASN A 203 -17.32 13.08 23.07
N GLY A 204 -16.84 11.96 22.54
CA GLY A 204 -17.71 10.84 22.12
C GLY A 204 -18.32 11.00 20.71
N GLU A 205 -18.09 12.12 20.04
CA GLU A 205 -18.52 12.39 18.67
C GLU A 205 -17.41 12.05 17.65
N PRO A 206 -17.72 11.68 16.40
CA PRO A 206 -16.71 11.47 15.36
C PRO A 206 -15.80 12.71 15.24
N LEU A 207 -14.48 12.49 15.16
CA LEU A 207 -13.51 13.59 15.02
C LEU A 207 -13.92 14.47 13.84
N GLU A 208 -14.20 15.75 14.11
CA GLU A 208 -14.42 16.73 13.06
C GLU A 208 -13.06 17.06 12.43
N HIS A 209 -12.84 16.52 11.23
CA HIS A 209 -11.69 16.91 10.42
C HIS A 209 -11.89 18.36 9.98
N GLU A 210 -10.84 19.18 10.09
CA GLU A 210 -10.91 20.55 9.60
C GLU A 210 -11.26 20.55 8.10
N PRO A 211 -12.36 21.20 7.69
CA PRO A 211 -12.74 21.23 6.29
C PRO A 211 -11.73 22.08 5.52
N LEU A 212 -10.87 21.42 4.75
CA LEU A 212 -9.99 22.11 3.80
C LEU A 212 -10.80 22.45 2.55
N VAL A 213 -11.62 23.50 2.67
CA VAL A 213 -12.18 24.18 1.49
C VAL A 213 -11.00 24.66 0.64
N ARG A 214 -11.13 24.59 -0.69
CA ARG A 214 -10.17 25.13 -1.67
C ARG A 214 -10.17 26.68 -1.67
N ASP A 215 -10.16 27.27 -0.49
CA ASP A 215 -9.97 28.70 -0.24
C ASP A 215 -8.52 28.90 0.21
N GLY A 216 -7.88 30.01 -0.20
CA GLY A 216 -6.43 30.25 -0.12
C GLY A 216 -5.82 30.19 1.28
N ARG A 217 -6.62 29.99 2.33
CA ARG A 217 -6.20 29.88 3.74
C ARG A 217 -5.64 28.51 4.12
N PHE A 218 -6.08 27.44 3.43
CA PHE A 218 -5.79 26.04 3.81
C PHE A 218 -4.70 25.38 2.96
N MET A 219 -4.26 26.03 1.87
CA MET A 219 -3.19 25.54 1.00
C MET A 219 -1.88 25.32 1.74
N ASN A 220 -1.54 26.19 2.70
CA ASN A 220 -0.28 26.08 3.46
C ASN A 220 -0.20 24.77 4.25
N ARG A 221 -1.28 24.37 4.96
CA ARG A 221 -1.29 23.09 5.70
C ARG A 221 -1.18 21.87 4.79
N MET A 222 -1.81 21.92 3.61
CA MET A 222 -1.67 20.84 2.63
C MET A 222 -0.23 20.77 2.11
N ILE A 223 0.42 21.91 1.85
CA ILE A 223 1.82 21.99 1.45
C ILE A 223 2.74 21.47 2.57
N ASP A 224 2.47 21.80 3.82
CA ASP A 224 3.23 21.34 4.98
C ASP A 224 3.16 19.82 5.09
N ARG A 225 1.95 19.24 5.07
CA ARG A 225 1.75 17.78 5.11
C ARG A 225 2.40 17.07 3.92
N TYR A 226 2.30 17.68 2.73
CA TYR A 226 2.97 17.15 1.54
C TYR A 226 4.49 17.16 1.72
N THR A 227 5.06 18.23 2.26
CA THR A 227 6.51 18.36 2.52
C THR A 227 6.98 17.38 3.60
N GLU A 228 6.21 17.23 4.68
CA GLU A 228 6.46 16.23 5.72
C GLU A 228 6.42 14.80 5.17
N MET A 229 5.41 14.50 4.35
CA MET A 229 5.26 13.21 3.69
C MET A 229 6.48 12.89 2.82
N GLN A 230 7.03 13.88 2.12
CA GLN A 230 8.16 13.70 1.22
C GLN A 230 9.53 13.78 1.90
N SER A 231 9.58 13.92 3.22
CA SER A 231 10.85 14.08 3.95
C SER A 231 11.74 12.84 3.84
N SER A 232 12.81 12.95 3.04
CA SER A 232 13.83 11.92 2.89
C SER A 232 14.64 11.69 4.17
N TYR A 233 14.81 12.73 4.99
CA TYR A 233 15.47 12.62 6.29
C TYR A 233 14.71 11.66 7.22
N ILE A 234 13.38 11.81 7.30
CA ILE A 234 12.56 10.94 8.16
C ILE A 234 12.52 9.52 7.59
N HIS A 235 12.46 9.38 6.26
CA HIS A 235 12.56 8.08 5.59
C HIS A 235 13.84 7.33 5.97
N GLU A 236 15.01 7.96 5.83
CA GLU A 236 16.30 7.33 6.12
C GLU A 236 16.41 6.97 7.61
N ARG A 237 15.99 7.86 8.51
CA ARG A 237 15.99 7.60 9.95
C ARG A 237 15.06 6.43 10.33
N ARG A 238 13.84 6.42 9.79
CA ARG A 238 12.87 5.32 10.00
C ARG A 238 13.42 3.99 9.53
N GLN A 239 14.08 3.96 8.38
CA GLN A 239 14.68 2.74 7.85
C GLN A 239 15.79 2.22 8.76
N VAL A 240 16.66 3.10 9.28
CA VAL A 240 17.70 2.71 10.26
C VAL A 240 17.08 2.18 11.56
N ASP A 241 16.10 2.89 12.12
CA ASP A 241 15.43 2.49 13.35
C ASP A 241 14.73 1.13 13.19
N LEU A 242 14.13 0.86 12.02
CA LEU A 242 13.54 -0.45 11.69
C LEU A 242 14.58 -1.56 11.55
N ILE A 243 15.74 -1.29 10.93
CA ILE A 243 16.82 -2.27 10.80
C ILE A 243 17.34 -2.67 12.18
N GLU A 244 17.56 -1.69 13.06
CA GLU A 244 18.04 -1.93 14.42
C GLU A 244 16.98 -2.65 15.27
N HIS A 245 15.71 -2.26 15.16
CA HIS A 245 14.62 -2.91 15.86
C HIS A 245 14.48 -4.38 15.44
N LEU A 246 14.45 -4.67 14.13
CA LEU A 246 14.38 -6.04 13.64
C LEU A 246 15.58 -6.87 14.09
N TRP A 247 16.79 -6.30 14.06
CA TRP A 247 17.98 -7.00 14.55
C TRP A 247 17.90 -7.31 16.04
N ALA A 248 17.43 -6.37 16.87
CA ALA A 248 17.29 -6.60 18.30
C ALA A 248 16.29 -7.72 18.61
N VAL A 249 15.25 -7.88 17.79
CA VAL A 249 14.20 -8.89 18.01
C VAL A 249 14.53 -10.25 17.37
N LYS A 250 15.16 -10.27 16.20
CA LYS A 250 15.36 -11.49 15.38
C LYS A 250 16.82 -11.82 15.08
N GLY A 251 17.77 -10.97 15.46
CA GLY A 251 19.19 -11.16 15.17
C GLY A 251 19.80 -12.39 15.84
N ASN A 252 19.19 -12.88 16.92
CA ASN A 252 19.67 -14.03 17.70
C ASN A 252 18.96 -15.35 17.33
N ASP A 253 17.93 -15.34 16.48
CA ASP A 253 17.19 -16.56 16.08
C ASP A 253 17.99 -17.43 15.07
N GLY A 254 19.26 -17.10 14.83
CA GLY A 254 20.14 -17.76 13.86
C GLY A 254 21.52 -18.16 14.40
N GLU A 255 21.71 -18.20 15.72
CA GLU A 255 22.84 -18.88 16.38
C GLU A 255 22.46 -20.28 16.88
#